data_AF-F7QKN2-F1
#
_entry.id   AF-F7QKN2-F1
#
_cell.length_a   1.000
_cell.length_b   1.000
_cell.length_c   1.000
_cell.angle_alpha   90.00
_cell.angle_beta   90.00
_cell.angle_gamma   90.00
#
_symmetry.space_group_name_H-M   'P 1'
#
loop_
_entity.id
_entity.type
_entity.pdbx_description
1 polymer ?
#
loop_
_entity_poly.entity_id
_entity_poly.type
_entity_poly.pdbx_seq_one_letter_code
_entity_poly.pdbx_strand_id
1 'polypeptide(L)' 'MTLSTTSNFSDPDTAYRMVVEAHRGLGDEDSALLDTALVLILANHIGDADVLRDAIALAKRQLSQNKISEKDSK' A
#
# COMPACT_ATOMS: atom_id res chain seq x y z
N MET A 1 -0.89 17.73 5.42
CA MET A 1 -2.07 16.95 5.89
C MET A 1 -1.59 15.84 6.82
N THR A 2 -2.44 15.28 7.68
CA THR A 2 -2.10 14.10 8.50
C THR A 2 -2.37 12.81 7.72
N LEU A 3 -1.46 11.83 7.80
CA LEU A 3 -1.68 10.51 7.21
C LEU A 3 -2.92 9.84 7.81
N SER A 4 -3.87 9.44 6.97
CA SER A 4 -5.01 8.60 7.36
C SER A 4 -4.70 7.14 7.07
N THR A 5 -4.83 6.28 8.08
CA THR A 5 -4.70 4.82 7.96
C THR A 5 -6.05 4.12 7.92
N THR A 6 -7.15 4.88 8.02
CA THR A 6 -8.51 4.37 7.89
C THR A 6 -9.01 4.56 6.46
N SER A 7 -9.91 3.69 5.99
CA SER A 7 -10.51 3.86 4.67
C SER A 7 -11.25 5.20 4.59
N ASN A 8 -10.87 6.03 3.62
CA ASN A 8 -11.56 7.27 3.30
C ASN A 8 -12.61 7.06 2.18
N PHE A 9 -12.78 5.83 1.71
CA PHE A 9 -13.74 5.50 0.66
C PHE A 9 -15.14 5.36 1.26
N SER A 10 -16.15 5.87 0.55
CA SER A 10 -17.56 5.64 0.87
C SER A 10 -17.97 4.18 0.74
N ASP A 11 -17.32 3.45 -0.18
CA ASP A 11 -17.44 2.01 -0.37
C ASP A 11 -16.02 1.39 -0.44
N PRO A 12 -15.47 0.95 0.71
CA PRO A 12 -14.17 0.32 0.77
C PRO A 12 -14.11 -0.98 -0.05
N ASP A 13 -15.19 -1.76 -0.08
CA ASP A 13 -15.20 -3.08 -0.74
C ASP A 13 -15.01 -2.94 -2.24
N THR A 14 -15.69 -1.97 -2.85
CA THR A 14 -15.51 -1.67 -4.27
C THR A 14 -14.11 -1.11 -4.56
N ALA A 15 -13.55 -0.27 -3.67
CA ALA A 15 -12.19 0.23 -3.82
C ALA A 15 -11.15 -0.91 -3.78
N TYR A 16 -11.23 -1.81 -2.82
CA TYR A 16 -10.34 -2.98 -2.73
C TYR A 16 -10.52 -3.91 -3.93
N ARG A 17 -11.75 -4.14 -4.39
CA ARG A 17 -12.02 -4.97 -5.56
C ARG A 17 -11.35 -4.41 -6.83
N MET A 18 -11.35 -3.10 -7.03
CA MET A 18 -10.68 -2.48 -8.17
C MET A 18 -9.17 -2.75 -8.16
N VAL A 19 -8.53 -2.67 -7.00
CA VAL A 19 -7.09 -2.99 -6.87
C VAL A 19 -6.86 -4.47 -7.14
N VAL A 20 -7.64 -5.37 -6.54
CA VAL A 20 -7.47 -6.82 -6.74
C VAL A 20 -7.67 -7.22 -8.21
N GLU A 21 -8.71 -6.70 -8.87
CA GLU A 21 -8.95 -7.00 -10.28
C GLU A 21 -7.86 -6.42 -11.20
N ALA A 22 -7.19 -5.33 -10.82
CA ALA A 22 -6.08 -4.79 -11.59
C ALA A 22 -4.86 -5.75 -11.64
N HIS A 23 -4.72 -6.62 -10.64
CA HIS A 23 -3.66 -7.64 -10.58
C HIS A 23 -4.06 -8.95 -11.27
N ARG A 24 -5.32 -9.09 -11.66
CA ARG A 24 -5.83 -10.36 -12.17
C ARG A 24 -5.18 -10.71 -13.51
N GLY A 25 -4.53 -11.88 -13.54
CA GLY A 25 -3.85 -12.37 -14.73
C GLY A 25 -2.44 -11.82 -14.93
N LEU A 26 -1.93 -11.00 -14.00
CA LEU A 26 -0.53 -10.58 -13.97
C LEU A 26 0.33 -11.63 -13.26
N GLY A 27 1.57 -11.81 -13.75
CA GLY A 27 2.59 -12.53 -13.00
C GLY A 27 3.15 -11.68 -11.86
N ASP A 28 3.92 -12.30 -10.95
CA ASP A 28 4.46 -11.62 -9.76
C ASP A 28 5.30 -10.37 -10.11
N GLU A 29 6.07 -10.42 -11.20
CA GLU A 29 6.90 -9.29 -11.66
C GLU A 29 6.04 -8.13 -12.17
N ASP A 30 5.06 -8.42 -13.04
CA ASP A 30 4.14 -7.40 -13.56
C ASP A 30 3.26 -6.81 -12.46
N SER A 31 2.85 -7.64 -11.50
CA SER A 31 2.13 -7.22 -10.29
C SER A 31 2.97 -6.21 -9.48
N ALA A 32 4.26 -6.47 -9.28
CA ALA A 32 5.15 -5.55 -8.57
C ALA A 32 5.40 -4.24 -9.34
N LEU A 33 5.45 -4.29 -10.67
CA LEU A 33 5.54 -3.10 -11.51
C LEU A 33 4.26 -2.25 -11.40
N LEU A 34 3.09 -2.89 -11.42
CA LEU A 34 1.80 -2.22 -11.22
C LEU A 34 1.74 -1.53 -9.86
N ASP A 35 2.11 -2.22 -8.79
CA ASP A 35 2.15 -1.66 -7.43
C ASP A 35 3.07 -0.43 -7.37
N THR A 36 4.27 -0.53 -7.95
CA THR A 36 5.23 0.57 -7.97
C THR A 36 4.68 1.79 -8.70
N ALA A 37 4.08 1.58 -9.87
CA ALA A 37 3.46 2.65 -10.65
C ALA A 37 2.30 3.29 -9.89
N LEU A 38 1.43 2.48 -9.27
CA LEU A 38 0.28 2.95 -8.50
C LEU A 38 0.71 3.80 -7.31
N VAL A 39 1.71 3.35 -6.54
CA VAL A 39 2.27 4.11 -5.41
C VAL A 39 2.80 5.47 -5.86
N LEU A 40 3.53 5.54 -6.98
CA LEU A 40 4.06 6.82 -7.49
C LEU A 40 2.95 7.76 -7.96
N ILE A 41 1.94 7.25 -8.66
CA ILE A 41 0.79 8.05 -9.11
C ILE A 41 0.03 8.62 -7.91
N LEU A 42 -0.25 7.80 -6.90
CA LEU A 42 -0.95 8.22 -5.69
C LEU A 42 -0.12 9.21 -4.86
N ALA A 43 1.19 8.99 -4.75
CA ALA A 43 2.09 9.93 -4.07
C ALA A 43 2.08 11.31 -4.74
N ASN A 44 2.11 11.35 -6.07
CA ASN A 44 2.00 12.59 -6.84
C ASN A 44 0.63 13.25 -6.68
N HIS A 45 -0.45 12.47 -6.62
CA HIS A 45 -1.80 12.98 -6.39
C HIS A 45 -1.97 13.59 -5.00
N ILE A 46 -1.38 12.99 -3.97
CA ILE A 46 -1.38 13.53 -2.60
C ILE A 46 -0.60 14.85 -2.54
N GLY A 47 0.56 14.92 -3.21
CA GLY A 47 1.35 16.15 -3.36
C GLY A 47 1.99 16.68 -2.06
N ASP A 48 1.99 15.87 -0.99
CA ASP A 48 2.49 16.23 0.34
C ASP A 48 3.63 15.28 0.77
N ALA A 49 4.85 15.83 0.83
CA ALA A 49 6.05 15.08 1.17
C ALA A 49 6.08 14.60 2.63
N ASP A 50 5.39 15.28 3.54
CA ASP A 50 5.32 14.87 4.94
C ASP A 50 4.41 13.66 5.10
N VAL A 51 3.26 13.66 4.41
CA VAL A 51 2.37 12.48 4.33
C VAL A 51 3.11 11.28 3.73
N LEU A 52 3.89 11.48 2.65
CA LEU A 52 4.68 10.41 2.04
C LEU A 52 5.74 9.86 3.01
N ARG A 53 6.42 10.74 3.74
CA ARG A 53 7.43 10.33 4.73
C ARG A 53 6.82 9.48 5.84
N ASP A 54 5.67 9.90 6.36
CA ASP A 54 4.95 9.17 7.41
C ASP A 54 4.47 7.80 6.90
N ALA A 55 3.95 7.75 5.67
CA ALA A 55 3.51 6.50 5.03
C ALA A 55 4.67 5.51 4.88
N ILE A 56 5.84 5.96 4.40
CA ILE A 56 7.04 5.13 4.27
C ILE A 56 7.50 4.63 5.65
N ALA A 57 7.52 5.49 6.66
CA ALA A 57 7.91 5.11 8.01
C ALA A 57 6.96 4.04 8.58
N LEU A 58 5.65 4.17 8.35
CA LEU A 58 4.66 3.19 8.80
C LEU A 58 4.81 1.85 8.07
N ALA A 59 4.95 1.86 6.74
CA ALA A 59 5.14 0.65 5.93
C ALA A 59 6.40 -0.13 6.37
N LYS A 60 7.50 0.56 6.66
CA LYS A 60 8.72 -0.08 7.20
C LYS A 60 8.50 -0.73 8.55
N ARG A 61 7.72 -0.11 9.45
CA ARG A 61 7.39 -0.71 10.76
C ARG A 61 6.54 -1.97 10.60
N GLN A 62 5.54 -1.96 9.72
CA GLN A 62 4.68 -3.13 9.46
C GLN A 62 5.49 -4.30 8.89
N LEU A 63 6.42 -4.03 7.97
CA LEU A 63 7.34 -5.06 7.46
C LEU A 63 8.19 -5.67 8.57
N SER A 64 8.69 -4.87 9.51
CA SER A 64 9.43 -5.38 10.67
C SER A 64 8.55 -6.22 11.59
N GLN A 65 7.29 -5.83 11.83
CA GLN A 65 6.37 -6.59 12.67
C GLN A 65 5.97 -7.94 12.05
N ASN A 66 5.65 -7.96 10.74
CA ASN A 66 5.36 -9.22 10.05
C ASN A 66 6.55 -10.20 10.10
N LYS A 67 7.78 -9.70 9.94
CA LYS A 67 8.99 -10.53 10.00
C LYS A 67 9.30 -11.10 11.39
N ILE A 68 8.91 -10.41 12.46
CA ILE A 68 9.07 -10.92 13.83
C ILE A 68 8.05 -12.04 14.09
N SER A 69 6.81 -11.87 13.64
CA SER A 69 5.75 -12.88 13.77
C SER A 69 6.07 -14.19 13.05
N GLU A 70 6.74 -14.16 11.89
CA GLU A 70 7.17 -15.38 11.19
C GLU A 70 8.33 -16.10 11.88
N LYS A 71 9.14 -15.38 12.68
CA LYS A 71 10.32 -15.91 13.35
C LYS A 71 9.99 -16.61 14.67
N ASP A 72 8.94 -16.16 15.37
CA ASP A 72 8.47 -16.77 16.62
C ASP A 72 7.56 -17.99 16.40
N SER A 73 7.11 -18.21 15.17
CA SER A 73 6.28 -19.37 14.77
C SER A 73 7.08 -20.57 14.22
N LYS A 74 8.41 -20.58 14.35
CA LYS A 74 9.29 -21.62 13.80
C LYS A 74 10.21 -22.27 14.83
#